data_AF-D2I871-F1
#
_entry.id   AF-D2I871-F1
#
_cell.length_a   1.000
_cell.length_b   1.000
_cell.length_c   1.000
_cell.angle_alpha   90.00
_cell.angle_beta   90.00
_cell.angle_gamma   90.00
#
_symmetry.space_group_name_H-M   'P 1'
#
loop_
_entity.id
_entity.type
_entity.pdbx_description
1 polymer ?
#
loop_
_entity_poly.entity_id
_entity_poly.type
_entity_poly.pdbx_seq_one_letter_code
_entity_poly.pdbx_strand_id
1 'polypeptide(L)' 'FQYDKEITIINTAVACSSNSRNGIFDLPITPGEELQVIDTTEENLVICRNSKGKYGYVLIEHLDFKHQGWSP' A
#
# COMPACT_ATOMS: atom_id res chain seq x y z
N PHE A 1 5.11 0.63 -14.39
CA PHE A 1 3.87 -0.16 -14.39
C PHE A 1 2.78 0.69 -15.03
N GLN A 2 1.92 0.09 -15.86
CA GLN A 2 0.78 0.76 -16.47
C GLN A 2 -0.46 0.44 -15.66
N TYR A 3 -1.23 1.47 -15.30
CA TYR A 3 -2.46 1.36 -14.51
C TYR A 3 -3.55 2.12 -15.22
N ASP A 4 -4.51 1.39 -15.80
CA ASP A 4 -5.56 1.98 -16.63
C ASP A 4 -6.89 2.17 -15.87
N LYS A 5 -6.88 1.93 -14.55
CA LYS A 5 -8.04 2.16 -13.68
C LYS A 5 -7.99 3.55 -13.05
N GLU A 6 -9.15 4.04 -12.64
CA GLU A 6 -9.24 5.27 -11.85
C GLU A 6 -8.54 5.09 -10.49
N ILE A 7 -7.69 6.05 -10.11
CA ILE A 7 -6.98 6.02 -8.82
C ILE A 7 -7.93 6.51 -7.74
N THR A 8 -8.45 5.59 -6.94
CA THR A 8 -9.26 5.88 -5.75
C THR A 8 -8.56 5.37 -4.50
N ILE A 9 -8.70 6.07 -3.37
CA ILE A 9 -8.13 5.61 -2.09
C ILE A 9 -9.17 4.70 -1.44
N ILE A 10 -8.88 3.40 -1.36
CA ILE A 10 -9.78 2.40 -0.78
C ILE A 10 -9.49 2.15 0.70
N ASN A 11 -8.25 2.38 1.14
CA ASN A 11 -7.87 2.28 2.55
C ASN A 11 -6.60 3.11 2.83
N THR A 12 -6.26 3.27 4.11
CA THR A 12 -4.99 3.83 4.58
C THR A 12 -4.32 2.84 5.51
N ALA A 13 -3.02 2.65 5.32
CA ALA A 13 -2.23 1.77 6.14
C ALA A 13 -0.94 2.45 6.60
N VAL A 14 -0.37 1.95 7.69
CA VAL A 14 0.96 2.34 8.16
C VAL A 14 1.91 1.18 7.91
N ALA A 15 3.07 1.45 7.33
CA ALA A 15 4.11 0.45 7.20
C ALA A 15 4.67 0.08 8.58
N CYS A 16 4.53 -1.18 9.00
CA CYS A 16 5.09 -1.66 10.27
C CYS A 16 6.55 -2.10 10.11
N SER A 17 6.93 -2.50 8.91
CA SER A 17 8.27 -2.98 8.58
C SER A 17 8.70 -2.47 7.21
N SER A 18 10.01 -2.49 6.95
CA SER A 18 10.53 -2.27 5.61
C SER A 18 10.15 -3.43 4.69
N ASN A 19 9.79 -3.12 3.46
CA ASN A 19 9.61 -4.14 2.43
C ASN A 19 10.98 -4.76 2.10
N SER A 20 11.10 -6.08 2.27
CA SER A 20 12.33 -6.82 1.94
C SER A 20 12.42 -7.15 0.45
N ARG A 21 11.33 -6.96 -0.30
CA ARG A 21 11.28 -7.22 -1.73
C ARG A 21 11.96 -6.10 -2.53
N ASN A 22 12.65 -6.49 -3.58
CA ASN A 22 13.35 -5.61 -4.52
C ASN A 22 12.80 -5.73 -5.96
N GLY A 23 11.50 -5.97 -6.11
CA GLY A 23 10.85 -6.00 -7.41
C GLY A 23 10.85 -4.62 -8.09
N ILE A 24 10.88 -4.61 -9.42
CA ILE A 24 10.91 -3.39 -10.25
C ILE A 24 9.70 -2.49 -10.00
N PHE A 25 8.56 -3.08 -9.58
CA PHE A 25 7.32 -2.36 -9.29
C PHE A 25 6.97 -2.34 -7.80
N ASP A 26 7.85 -2.82 -6.93
CA ASP A 26 7.62 -2.77 -5.49
C ASP A 26 7.86 -1.34 -5.00
N LEU A 27 7.01 -0.89 -4.07
CA LEU A 27 7.19 0.42 -3.44
C LEU A 27 8.16 0.26 -2.26
N PRO A 28 9.27 1.02 -2.24
CA PRO A 28 10.11 1.11 -1.05
C PRO A 28 9.34 1.81 0.06
N ILE A 29 9.19 1.14 1.20
CA ILE A 29 8.48 1.65 2.37
C ILE A 29 9.39 1.66 3.58
N THR A 30 9.18 2.63 4.46
CA THR A 30 9.89 2.75 5.74
C THR A 30 8.92 2.49 6.89
N PRO A 31 9.33 1.79 7.98
CA PRO A 31 8.48 1.68 9.16
C PRO A 31 7.98 3.05 9.66
N GLY A 32 6.69 3.14 9.96
CA GLY A 32 5.98 4.38 10.33
C GLY A 32 5.48 5.22 9.14
N GLU A 33 5.80 4.85 7.89
CA GLU A 33 5.30 5.56 6.70
C GLU A 33 3.81 5.30 6.48
N GLU A 34 3.03 6.37 6.35
CA GLU A 34 1.62 6.27 5.96
C GLU A 34 1.48 6.09 4.45
N LEU A 35 0.65 5.14 4.07
CA LEU A 35 0.41 4.73 2.70
C LEU A 35 -1.08 4.73 2.40
N GLN A 36 -1.43 5.22 1.23
CA GLN A 36 -2.78 5.15 0.69
C GLN A 36 -2.88 3.90 -0.17
N VAL A 37 -3.78 3.00 0.19
CA VAL A 37 -4.06 1.79 -0.59
C VAL A 37 -5.04 2.18 -1.70
N ILE A 38 -4.67 1.87 -2.94
CA ILE A 38 -5.46 2.25 -4.12
C ILE A 38 -6.08 1.05 -4.85
N ASP A 39 -5.52 -0.14 -4.68
CA ASP A 39 -6.08 -1.38 -5.24
C ASP A 39 -5.56 -2.59 -4.48
N THR A 40 -6.29 -3.70 -4.55
CA THR A 40 -5.89 -5.01 -4.01
C THR A 40 -5.54 -5.94 -5.15
N THR A 41 -4.53 -6.80 -4.98
CA THR A 41 -4.22 -7.87 -5.93
C THR A 41 -4.42 -9.25 -5.29
N GLU A 42 -4.36 -10.31 -6.08
CA GLU A 42 -4.68 -11.68 -5.63
C GLU A 42 -3.57 -12.33 -4.77
N GLU A 43 -2.36 -11.74 -4.69
CA GLU A 43 -1.16 -12.38 -4.11
C GLU A 43 -0.72 -11.80 -2.75
N ASN A 44 -1.65 -11.44 -1.86
CA ASN A 44 -1.34 -10.74 -0.60
C ASN A 44 -0.55 -9.43 -0.81
N LEU A 45 -0.69 -8.84 -1.99
CA LEU A 45 -0.10 -7.57 -2.36
C LEU A 45 -1.22 -6.55 -2.53
N VAL A 46 -0.89 -5.31 -2.21
CA VAL A 46 -1.73 -4.16 -2.49
C VAL A 46 -0.93 -3.14 -3.25
N ILE A 47 -1.62 -2.33 -4.05
CA ILE A 47 -1.01 -1.18 -4.70
C ILE A 47 -1.16 0.00 -3.76
N CYS A 48 -0.03 0.54 -3.33
CA CYS A 48 0.03 1.68 -2.43
C CYS A 48 0.56 2.92 -3.15
N ARG A 49 0.17 4.09 -2.65
CA ARG A 49 0.76 5.39 -2.94
C ARG A 49 1.35 5.96 -1.66
N ASN A 50 2.58 6.46 -1.71
CA ASN A 50 3.17 7.20 -0.59
C ASN A 50 3.04 8.72 -0.74
N SER A 51 3.42 9.44 0.32
CA SER A 51 3.41 10.92 0.37
C SER A 51 4.29 11.57 -0.71
N LYS A 52 5.28 10.86 -1.24
CA LYS A 52 6.14 11.30 -2.34
C LYS A 52 5.48 11.15 -3.72
N GLY A 53 4.24 10.64 -3.78
CA GLY A 53 3.52 10.39 -5.02
C GLY A 53 4.01 9.18 -5.80
N LYS A 54 4.82 8.31 -5.18
CA LYS A 54 5.25 7.05 -5.81
C LYS A 54 4.19 5.98 -5.58
N TYR A 55 4.06 5.11 -6.58
CA TYR A 55 3.15 3.97 -6.56
C TYR A 55 3.94 2.67 -6.68
N GLY A 56 3.44 1.61 -6.05
CA GLY A 56 3.99 0.28 -6.23
C GLY A 56 3.35 -0.75 -5.31
N TYR A 57 3.79 -2.00 -5.47
CA TYR A 57 3.30 -3.12 -4.70
C TYR A 57 3.90 -3.15 -3.30
N VAL A 58 3.06 -3.49 -2.33
CA VAL A 58 3.44 -3.68 -0.94
C VAL A 58 2.75 -4.94 -0.41
N LEU A 59 3.48 -5.77 0.33
CA LEU A 59 2.90 -6.93 1.00
C LEU A 59 2.01 -6.49 2.16
N ILE A 60 0.83 -7.10 2.25
CA ILE A 60 -0.14 -6.89 3.33
C ILE A 60 0.50 -7.15 4.71
N GLU A 61 1.41 -8.12 4.83
CA GLU A 61 2.08 -8.45 6.10
C GLU A 61 2.97 -7.30 6.65
N HIS A 62 3.36 -6.34 5.81
CA HIS A 62 4.14 -5.17 6.21
C HIS A 62 3.27 -3.95 6.55
N LEU A 63 1.94 -4.09 6.47
CA LEU A 63 0.97 -3.02 6.60
C LEU A 63 0.03 -3.25 7.78
N ASP A 64 -0.09 -2.22 8.62
CA ASP A 64 -1.19 -2.12 9.59
C ASP A 64 -2.28 -1.22 9.01
N PHE A 65 -3.41 -1.82 8.69
CA PHE A 65 -4.54 -1.11 8.09
C PHE A 65 -5.29 -0.37 9.17
N LYS A 66 -5.44 0.94 8.99
CA LYS A 66 -6.30 1.72 9.86
C LYS A 66 -7.74 1.26 9.61
N HIS A 67 -8.31 0.52 10.55
CA HIS A 67 -9.75 0.28 10.54
C HIS A 67 -10.44 1.65 10.55
N GLN A 68 -11.06 2.01 9.43
CA GLN A 68 -12.12 3.00 9.42
C GLN A 68 -13.20 2.41 10.32
N GLY A 69 -13.26 2.89 11.56
CA GLY A 69 -14.11 2.31 12.59
C GLY A 69 -15.53 2.17 12.09
N TRP A 70 -15.96 0.94 11.83
CA TRP A 70 -17.38 0.66 11.73
C TRP A 70 -17.93 0.79 13.14
N SER A 71 -18.53 1.95 13.45
CA SER A 71 -19.45 2.05 14.57
C SER A 71 -20.78 1.47 14.10
N PRO A 72 -21.30 0.41 14.75
CA PRO A 72 -22.57 -0.21 14.38
C PRO A 72 -23.75 0.77 14.47
#